data_AF-A0A560LKU1-F1
#
_entry.id   AF-A0A560LKU1-F1
#
_cell.length_a   1.000
_cell.length_b   1.000
_cell.length_c   1.000
_cell.angle_alpha   90.00
_cell.angle_beta   90.00
_cell.angle_gamma   90.00
#
_symmetry.space_group_name_H-M   'P 1'
#
loop_
_entity.id
_entity.type
_entity.pdbx_description
1 polymer ?
#
loop_
_entity_poly.entity_id
_entity_poly.type
_entity_poly.pdbx_seq_one_letter_code
_entity_poly.pdbx_strand_id
1 'polypeptide(L)'
;MLLIVLTFLPEIVVLATSIVAKLKGCQASSNATCEIGPSSAGEIIRSALEAGSFVGLRFSDGLAAVWLALGCFLIWKGWKRLSSRLLLGLAISLVCAFVPYFGPMLSIGSLVNPNCNPNEGAVGPCMIYGGNIGFVAHDTVRLAWRIADGAPIALGIFGIYAIVVIGVQLISGRAAPPPGK
;
A
#
# COMPACT_ATOMS: atom_id res chain seq x y z
N MET A 1 11.30 -2.37 -8.45
CA MET A 1 11.25 -2.17 -6.98
C MET A 1 10.98 -0.74 -6.59
N LEU A 2 11.58 0.27 -7.23
CA LEU A 2 11.33 1.69 -6.90
C LEU A 2 9.84 2.08 -6.87
N LEU A 3 9.06 1.60 -7.85
CA LEU A 3 7.60 1.81 -7.88
C LEU A 3 6.94 1.32 -6.59
N ILE A 4 7.24 0.09 -6.17
CA ILE A 4 6.70 -0.54 -4.95
C ILE A 4 7.06 0.30 -3.71
N VAL A 5 8.29 0.81 -3.63
CA VAL A 5 8.72 1.67 -2.52
C VAL A 5 7.95 2.99 -2.51
N LEU A 6 7.63 3.55 -3.68
CA LEU A 6 6.86 4.79 -3.78
C LEU A 6 5.44 4.65 -3.18
N THR A 7 4.81 3.47 -3.30
CA THR A 7 3.53 3.20 -2.64
C THR A 7 3.60 3.17 -1.13
N PHE A 8 4.77 2.87 -0.56
CA PHE A 8 4.99 2.86 0.90
C PHE A 8 5.53 4.19 1.43
N LEU A 9 5.75 5.17 0.56
CA LEU A 9 6.33 6.45 0.96
C LEU A 9 5.52 7.15 2.07
N PRO A 10 4.17 7.21 2.00
CA PRO A 10 3.35 7.77 3.08
C PRO A 10 3.60 7.09 4.43
N GLU A 11 3.60 5.76 4.47
CA GLU A 11 3.78 4.97 5.68
C GLU A 11 5.19 5.11 6.25
N ILE A 12 6.21 5.15 5.38
CA ILE A 12 7.59 5.41 5.77
C ILE A 12 7.71 6.79 6.43
N VAL A 13 7.05 7.81 5.87
CA VAL A 13 7.05 9.17 6.44
C VAL A 13 6.36 9.18 7.81
N VAL A 14 5.21 8.52 7.97
CA VAL A 14 4.52 8.40 9.27
C VAL A 14 5.40 7.71 10.31
N LEU A 15 6.05 6.60 9.95
CA LEU A 15 6.95 5.87 10.86
C LEU A 15 8.19 6.69 11.22
N ALA A 16 8.84 7.31 10.23
CA ALA A 16 10.05 8.10 10.44
C ALA A 16 9.78 9.33 11.32
N THR A 17 8.70 10.07 11.04
CA THR A 17 8.29 11.22 11.87
C THR A 17 7.97 10.80 13.29
N SER A 18 7.29 9.67 13.47
CA SER A 18 6.99 9.10 14.79
C SER A 18 8.23 8.72 15.57
N ILE A 19 9.24 8.14 14.92
CA ILE A 19 10.53 7.83 15.54
C ILE A 19 11.25 9.11 15.96
N VAL A 20 11.32 10.11 15.08
CA VAL A 20 11.96 11.40 15.36
C VAL A 20 11.27 12.12 16.52
N ALA A 21 9.93 12.12 16.56
CA ALA A 21 9.16 12.71 17.66
C ALA A 21 9.44 12.00 19.00
N LYS A 22 9.49 10.66 19.01
CA LYS A 22 9.86 9.88 20.20
C LYS A 22 11.28 10.19 20.67
N LEU A 23 12.25 10.30 19.76
CA LEU A 23 13.62 10.67 20.08
C LEU A 23 13.75 12.09 20.67
N LYS A 24 12.84 12.99 20.31
CA LYS A 24 12.72 14.33 20.90
C LYS A 24 11.94 14.37 22.23
N GLY A 25 11.49 13.23 22.73
CA GLY A 25 10.72 13.13 23.99
C GLY A 25 9.25 13.51 23.86
N CYS A 26 8.72 13.66 22.63
CA CYS A 26 7.31 13.95 22.43
C CYS A 26 6.45 12.72 22.69
N GLN A 27 5.32 12.92 23.36
CA GLN A 27 4.31 11.88 23.54
C GLN A 27 3.27 11.97 22.42
N ALA A 28 2.96 10.84 21.79
CA ALA A 28 1.97 10.76 20.72
C ALA A 28 0.57 11.22 21.19
N SER A 29 0.22 10.95 22.45
CA SER A 29 -1.05 11.32 23.08
C SER A 29 -1.12 12.78 23.56
N SER A 30 -0.03 13.55 23.44
CA SER A 30 0.01 14.92 23.93
C SER A 30 -0.79 15.87 23.04
N ASN A 31 -1.50 16.80 23.66
CA ASN A 31 -2.12 17.94 22.99
C ASN A 31 -1.11 19.05 22.67
N ALA A 32 0.10 19.00 23.23
CA ALA A 32 1.16 19.94 22.91
C ALA A 32 1.78 19.61 21.55
N THR A 33 2.00 20.64 20.73
CA THR A 33 2.62 20.50 19.41
C THR A 33 4.07 20.03 19.54
N CYS A 34 4.40 18.95 18.82
CA CYS A 34 5.78 18.48 18.71
C CYS A 34 6.40 19.05 17.43
N GLU A 35 7.32 20.00 17.57
CA GLU A 35 8.02 20.63 16.45
C GLU A 35 9.16 19.74 15.92
N ILE A 36 9.08 19.35 14.64
CA ILE A 36 10.15 18.67 13.90
C ILE A 36 10.69 19.62 12.83
N GLY A 37 11.59 20.51 13.24
CA GLY A 37 12.16 21.51 12.33
C GLY A 37 11.19 22.66 12.12
N PRO A 38 10.84 23.02 10.86
CA PRO A 38 9.90 24.11 10.57
C PRO A 38 8.42 23.68 10.59
N SER A 39 8.12 22.40 10.83
CA SER A 39 6.76 21.86 10.78
C SER A 39 6.46 20.98 11.99
N SER A 40 5.19 20.90 12.36
CA SER A 40 4.75 20.03 13.45
C SER A 40 4.70 18.57 13.01
N ALA A 41 5.08 17.65 13.90
CA ALA A 41 5.02 16.20 13.65
C ALA A 41 3.60 15.76 13.25
N GLY A 42 2.58 16.32 13.91
CA GLY A 42 1.18 16.03 13.62
C GLY A 42 0.76 16.46 12.22
N GLU A 43 1.23 17.61 11.74
CA GLU A 43 0.94 18.08 10.38
C GLU A 43 1.64 17.25 9.31
N ILE A 44 2.90 16.86 9.52
CA ILE A 44 3.62 15.96 8.60
C ILE A 44 2.92 14.60 8.51
N ILE A 45 2.52 14.04 9.65
CA ILE A 45 1.77 12.77 9.71
C ILE A 45 0.43 12.93 9.00
N ARG A 46 -0.29 14.04 9.23
CA ARG A 46 -1.56 14.33 8.56
C ARG A 46 -1.40 14.37 7.04
N SER A 47 -0.45 15.13 6.52
CA SER A 47 -0.22 15.24 5.07
C SER A 47 0.22 13.91 4.45
N ALA A 48 1.05 13.13 5.16
CA ALA A 48 1.41 11.79 4.72
C ALA A 48 0.17 10.89 4.65
N LEU A 49 -0.72 10.93 5.64
CA LEU A 49 -1.94 10.14 5.65
C LEU A 49 -2.95 10.56 4.59
N GLU A 50 -3.10 11.86 4.33
CA GLU A 50 -3.92 12.37 3.23
C GLU A 50 -3.37 11.90 1.87
N ALA A 51 -2.05 11.89 1.69
CA ALA A 51 -1.43 11.34 0.49
C ALA A 51 -1.64 9.83 0.37
N GLY A 52 -1.48 9.08 1.46
CA GLY A 52 -1.70 7.63 1.50
C GLY A 52 -3.15 7.24 1.22
N SER A 53 -4.11 7.94 1.83
CA SER A 53 -5.54 7.71 1.58
C SER A 53 -5.93 8.07 0.16
N PHE A 54 -5.39 9.16 -0.40
CA PHE A 54 -5.58 9.52 -1.81
C PHE A 54 -5.06 8.43 -2.75
N VAL A 55 -3.84 7.93 -2.51
CA VAL A 55 -3.26 6.84 -3.32
C VAL A 55 -4.12 5.58 -3.24
N GLY A 56 -4.57 5.17 -2.05
CA GLY A 56 -5.42 3.99 -1.89
C GLY A 56 -6.81 4.14 -2.52
N LEU A 57 -7.42 5.34 -2.45
CA LEU A 57 -8.69 5.64 -3.13
C LEU A 57 -8.53 5.55 -4.66
N ARG A 58 -7.45 6.13 -5.20
CA ARG A 58 -7.15 6.05 -6.63
C ARG A 58 -6.71 4.65 -7.07
N PHE A 59 -6.28 3.81 -6.13
CA PHE A 59 -5.93 2.43 -6.42
C PHE A 59 -7.15 1.64 -6.96
N SER A 60 -8.33 1.84 -6.36
CA SER A 60 -9.59 1.26 -6.90
C SER A 60 -10.04 1.87 -8.23
N ASP A 61 -9.65 3.11 -8.54
CA ASP A 61 -10.03 3.80 -9.79
C ASP A 61 -9.26 3.30 -11.04
N GLY A 62 -8.43 2.28 -10.91
CA GLY A 62 -7.69 1.66 -12.01
C GLY A 62 -6.18 1.86 -11.97
N LEU A 63 -5.64 2.60 -10.99
CA LEU A 63 -4.20 2.68 -10.76
C LEU A 63 -3.61 1.28 -10.46
N ALA A 64 -4.38 0.41 -9.78
CA ALA A 64 -4.06 -0.99 -9.56
C ALA A 64 -3.75 -1.73 -10.87
N ALA A 65 -4.57 -1.52 -11.90
CA ALA A 65 -4.44 -2.22 -13.16
C ALA A 65 -3.20 -1.79 -13.93
N VAL A 66 -2.94 -0.48 -13.99
CA VAL A 66 -1.72 0.07 -14.62
C VAL A 66 -0.47 -0.46 -13.91
N TRP A 67 -0.48 -0.47 -12.58
CA TRP A 67 0.65 -0.92 -11.78
C TRP A 67 0.93 -2.41 -11.95
N LEU A 68 -0.13 -3.24 -11.91
CA LEU A 68 -0.03 -4.68 -12.10
C LEU A 68 0.41 -5.02 -13.53
N ALA A 69 -0.10 -4.33 -14.54
CA ALA A 69 0.32 -4.50 -15.92
C ALA A 69 1.83 -4.19 -16.08
N LEU A 70 2.30 -3.08 -15.49
CA LEU A 70 3.72 -2.71 -15.54
C LEU A 70 4.60 -3.74 -14.81
N GLY A 71 4.18 -4.21 -13.63
CA GLY A 71 4.88 -5.24 -12.86
C GLY A 71 4.96 -6.56 -13.63
N CYS A 72 3.85 -7.01 -14.20
CA CYS A 72 3.76 -8.21 -15.02
C CYS A 72 4.64 -8.12 -16.28
N PHE A 73 4.68 -6.96 -16.93
CA PHE A 73 5.52 -6.70 -18.10
C PHE A 73 7.01 -6.76 -17.76
N LEU A 74 7.43 -6.17 -16.63
CA LEU A 74 8.81 -6.23 -16.16
C LEU A 74 9.23 -7.66 -15.79
N ILE A 75 8.36 -8.43 -15.12
CA ILE A 75 8.62 -9.85 -14.83
C ILE A 75 8.77 -10.64 -16.12
N TRP A 76 7.97 -10.34 -17.15
CA TRP A 76 8.07 -11.01 -18.45
C TRP A 76 9.43 -10.77 -19.10
N LYS A 77 9.93 -9.53 -19.10
CA LYS A 77 11.24 -9.22 -19.69
C LYS A 77 12.42 -9.74 -18.87
N GLY A 78 12.32 -9.74 -17.54
CA GLY A 78 13.47 -10.01 -16.67
C GLY A 78 13.73 -11.48 -16.33
N TRP A 79 12.72 -12.35 -16.35
CA TRP A 79 12.84 -13.72 -15.82
C TRP A 79 12.57 -14.81 -16.85
N LYS A 80 13.44 -15.82 -16.90
CA LYS A 80 13.31 -16.96 -17.83
C LYS A 80 12.56 -18.16 -17.25
N ARG A 81 12.61 -18.38 -15.93
CA ARG A 81 11.95 -19.54 -15.28
C ARG A 81 10.47 -19.25 -15.00
N LEU A 82 9.58 -20.10 -15.53
CA LEU A 82 8.12 -20.00 -15.37
C LEU A 82 7.70 -19.88 -13.89
N SER A 83 8.18 -20.78 -13.02
CA SER A 83 7.82 -20.81 -11.60
C SER A 83 8.17 -19.50 -10.88
N SER A 84 9.33 -18.91 -11.21
CA SER A 84 9.76 -17.63 -10.64
C SER A 84 8.87 -16.48 -11.11
N ARG A 85 8.40 -16.51 -12.36
CA ARG A 85 7.52 -15.46 -12.91
C ARG A 85 6.14 -15.50 -12.26
N LEU A 86 5.59 -16.68 -12.07
CA LEU A 86 4.29 -16.87 -11.40
C LEU A 86 4.37 -16.47 -9.92
N LEU A 87 5.42 -16.87 -9.21
CA LEU A 87 5.64 -16.47 -7.82
C LEU A 87 5.80 -14.95 -7.67
N LEU A 88 6.62 -14.31 -8.53
CA LEU A 88 6.78 -12.86 -8.51
C LEU A 88 5.48 -12.13 -8.88
N GLY A 89 4.74 -12.63 -9.87
CA GLY A 89 3.44 -12.07 -10.26
C GLY A 89 2.46 -12.14 -9.10
N LEU A 90 2.38 -13.30 -8.43
CA LEU A 90 1.50 -13.51 -7.28
C LEU A 90 1.88 -12.59 -6.12
N ALA A 91 3.18 -12.47 -5.83
CA ALA A 91 3.68 -11.59 -4.78
C ALA A 91 3.32 -10.13 -5.04
N ILE A 92 3.52 -9.63 -6.28
CA ILE A 92 3.15 -8.26 -6.64
C ILE A 92 1.63 -8.07 -6.53
N SER A 93 0.83 -9.03 -7.00
CA SER A 93 -0.63 -8.95 -6.91
C SER A 93 -1.13 -8.91 -5.48
N LEU A 94 -0.54 -9.71 -4.57
CA LEU A 94 -0.86 -9.65 -3.15
C LEU A 94 -0.45 -8.32 -2.53
N VAL A 95 0.75 -7.82 -2.84
CA VAL A 95 1.21 -6.51 -2.36
C VAL A 95 0.24 -5.41 -2.81
N CYS A 96 -0.15 -5.38 -4.08
CA CYS A 96 -1.12 -4.42 -4.60
C CYS A 96 -2.53 -4.60 -4.02
N ALA A 97 -2.95 -5.83 -3.69
CA ALA A 97 -4.26 -6.09 -3.10
C ALA A 97 -4.38 -5.67 -1.62
N PHE A 98 -3.27 -5.69 -0.88
CA PHE A 98 -3.29 -5.44 0.56
C PHE A 98 -2.70 -4.09 0.96
N VAL A 99 -1.54 -3.70 0.40
CA VAL A 99 -0.77 -2.55 0.88
C VAL A 99 -1.52 -1.23 0.76
N PRO A 100 -2.15 -0.87 -0.37
CA PRO A 100 -2.82 0.42 -0.50
C PRO A 100 -4.02 0.59 0.43
N TYR A 101 -4.59 -0.52 0.92
CA TYR A 101 -5.77 -0.52 1.79
C TYR A 101 -5.41 -0.63 3.27
N PHE A 102 -4.42 -1.47 3.61
CA PHE A 102 -4.02 -1.73 5.00
C PHE A 102 -2.79 -0.95 5.45
N GLY A 103 -1.93 -0.50 4.53
CA GLY A 103 -0.71 0.26 4.84
C GLY A 103 -0.98 1.50 5.69
N PRO A 104 -1.87 2.41 5.25
CA PRO A 104 -2.20 3.60 6.02
C PRO A 104 -2.79 3.27 7.39
N MET A 105 -3.71 2.31 7.46
CA MET A 105 -4.33 1.85 8.71
C MET A 105 -3.29 1.29 9.71
N LEU A 106 -2.37 0.44 9.24
CA LEU A 106 -1.33 -0.15 10.09
C LEU A 106 -0.32 0.90 10.58
N SER A 107 0.01 1.89 9.73
CA SER A 107 0.92 2.97 10.11
C SER A 107 0.36 3.83 11.25
N ILE A 108 -0.95 4.12 11.24
CA ILE A 108 -1.63 4.88 12.30
C ILE A 108 -1.85 4.02 13.54
N GLY A 109 -2.11 2.71 13.39
CA GLY A 109 -2.49 1.82 14.49
C GLY A 109 -1.58 1.89 15.71
N SER A 110 -0.27 2.14 15.51
CA SER A 110 0.72 2.27 16.60
C SER A 110 0.72 3.62 17.32
N LEU A 111 -0.01 4.61 16.80
CA LEU A 111 -0.07 6.00 17.26
C LEU A 111 -1.44 6.36 17.86
N VAL A 112 -2.44 5.47 17.74
CA VAL A 112 -3.82 5.71 18.20
C VAL A 112 -3.88 5.77 19.73
N ASN A 113 -4.33 6.91 20.24
CA ASN A 113 -4.68 7.14 21.65
C ASN A 113 -6.15 6.71 21.87
N PRO A 114 -6.61 6.32 23.08
CA PRO A 114 -8.03 6.12 23.39
C PRO A 114 -8.99 7.24 22.92
N ASN A 115 -8.52 8.48 22.80
CA ASN A 115 -9.29 9.60 22.23
C ASN A 115 -9.49 9.52 20.70
N CYS A 116 -8.74 8.67 20.03
CA CYS A 116 -8.74 8.42 18.59
C CYS A 116 -9.39 7.07 18.25
N ASN A 117 -10.31 6.58 19.09
CA ASN A 117 -10.96 5.30 18.86
C ASN A 117 -11.79 5.36 17.56
N PRO A 118 -11.41 4.61 16.51
CA PRO A 118 -12.12 4.64 15.24
C PRO A 118 -13.41 3.83 15.37
N ASN A 119 -14.45 4.44 15.93
CA ASN A 119 -15.80 3.87 15.90
C ASN A 119 -16.47 4.30 14.58
N GLU A 120 -17.25 3.40 13.98
CA GLU A 120 -17.91 3.57 12.66
C GLU A 120 -18.82 4.81 12.54
N GLY A 121 -19.11 5.51 13.65
CA GLY A 121 -19.99 6.69 13.69
C GLY A 121 -19.43 7.96 14.32
N ALA A 122 -18.14 8.04 14.67
CA ALA A 122 -17.62 9.22 15.40
C ALA A 122 -16.45 9.91 14.69
N VAL A 123 -16.73 11.07 14.08
CA VAL A 123 -15.73 12.07 13.68
C VAL A 123 -15.46 12.96 14.89
N GLY A 124 -14.42 12.65 15.67
CA GLY A 124 -13.97 13.44 16.81
C GLY A 124 -12.57 14.02 16.60
N PRO A 125 -12.17 15.07 17.35
CA PRO A 125 -10.79 15.55 17.32
C PRO A 125 -9.85 14.43 17.80
N CYS A 126 -8.96 13.98 16.91
CA CYS A 126 -7.93 13.00 17.23
C CYS A 126 -6.58 13.71 17.18
N MET A 127 -6.03 14.01 18.36
CA MET A 127 -4.76 14.72 18.48
C MET A 127 -3.61 13.72 18.53
N ILE A 128 -2.69 13.83 17.58
CA ILE A 128 -1.41 13.12 17.58
C ILE A 128 -0.29 14.15 17.51
N TYR A 129 0.59 14.16 18.51
CA TYR A 129 1.67 15.14 18.66
C TYR A 129 1.19 16.61 18.55
N GLY A 130 0.01 16.90 19.12
CA GLY A 130 -0.64 18.22 19.07
C GLY A 130 -1.31 18.58 17.73
N GLY A 131 -1.32 17.71 16.72
CA GLY A 131 -2.03 17.92 15.45
C GLY A 131 -3.33 17.11 15.37
N ASN A 132 -4.42 17.72 14.89
CA ASN A 132 -5.69 17.02 14.68
C ASN A 132 -5.71 16.25 13.36
N ILE A 133 -5.87 14.93 13.44
CA ILE A 133 -5.94 14.01 12.30
C ILE A 133 -7.26 13.24 12.21
N GLY A 134 -8.28 13.59 13.01
CA GLY A 134 -9.47 12.75 13.20
C GLY A 134 -10.23 12.41 11.91
N PHE A 135 -10.38 13.38 11.01
CA PHE A 135 -11.04 13.15 9.72
C PHE A 135 -10.25 12.17 8.83
N VAL A 136 -8.93 12.34 8.75
CA VAL A 136 -8.05 11.52 7.91
C VAL A 136 -7.89 10.11 8.48
N ALA A 137 -7.83 9.98 9.82
CA ALA A 137 -7.83 8.70 10.51
C ALA A 137 -9.13 7.92 10.26
N HIS A 138 -10.27 8.60 10.22
CA HIS A 138 -11.54 7.97 9.86
C HIS A 138 -11.56 7.48 8.40
N ASP A 139 -11.12 8.30 7.46
CA ASP A 139 -11.06 7.93 6.04
C ASP A 139 -10.11 6.75 5.78
N THR A 140 -8.96 6.71 6.46
CA THR A 140 -7.99 5.61 6.33
C THR A 140 -8.51 4.28 6.88
N VAL A 141 -9.28 4.29 7.97
CA VAL A 141 -9.96 3.08 8.47
C VAL A 141 -11.05 2.63 7.50
N ARG A 142 -11.82 3.56 6.94
CA ARG A 142 -12.84 3.25 5.92
C ARG A 142 -12.24 2.69 4.63
N LEU A 143 -10.99 3.04 4.32
CA LEU A 143 -10.25 2.54 3.18
C LEU A 143 -10.08 1.01 3.21
N ALA A 144 -9.83 0.43 4.39
CA ALA A 144 -9.69 -1.01 4.56
C ALA A 144 -10.96 -1.78 4.14
N TRP A 145 -12.13 -1.17 4.29
CA TRP A 145 -13.41 -1.77 3.90
C TRP A 145 -13.57 -1.87 2.38
N ARG A 146 -12.83 -1.05 1.62
CA ARG A 146 -12.78 -1.12 0.15
C ARG A 146 -11.86 -2.21 -0.39
N ILE A 147 -11.26 -3.06 0.47
CA ILE A 147 -10.52 -4.23 -0.02
C ILE A 147 -11.40 -5.13 -0.89
N ALA A 148 -12.70 -5.22 -0.59
CA ALA A 148 -13.66 -6.01 -1.37
C ALA A 148 -13.77 -5.53 -2.84
N ASP A 149 -13.48 -4.26 -3.11
CA ASP A 149 -13.49 -3.70 -4.47
C ASP A 149 -12.15 -3.94 -5.18
N GLY A 150 -11.03 -3.77 -4.47
CA GLY A 150 -9.69 -3.83 -5.06
C GLY A 150 -9.09 -5.23 -5.20
N ALA A 151 -9.27 -6.09 -4.20
CA ALA A 151 -8.67 -7.42 -4.17
C ALA A 151 -9.14 -8.32 -5.33
N PRO A 152 -10.43 -8.35 -5.71
CA PRO A 152 -10.87 -9.13 -6.87
C PRO A 152 -10.23 -8.65 -8.18
N ILE A 153 -10.05 -7.33 -8.35
CA ILE A 153 -9.39 -6.76 -9.54
C ILE A 153 -7.94 -7.23 -9.61
N ALA A 154 -7.21 -7.14 -8.50
CA ALA A 154 -5.81 -7.55 -8.44
C ALA A 154 -5.61 -9.05 -8.71
N LEU A 155 -6.48 -9.90 -8.15
CA LEU A 155 -6.49 -11.35 -8.38
C LEU A 155 -6.93 -11.70 -9.80
N GLY A 156 -7.92 -11.01 -10.36
CA GLY A 156 -8.38 -11.21 -11.73
C GLY A 156 -7.28 -10.93 -12.75
N ILE A 157 -6.55 -9.82 -12.60
CA ILE A 157 -5.42 -9.47 -13.47
C ILE A 157 -4.29 -10.50 -13.34
N PHE A 158 -4.00 -10.97 -12.13
CA PHE A 158 -3.04 -12.06 -11.93
C PHE A 158 -3.47 -13.34 -12.66
N GLY A 159 -4.76 -13.72 -12.58
CA GLY A 159 -5.31 -14.87 -13.28
C GLY A 159 -5.10 -14.78 -14.79
N ILE A 160 -5.39 -13.63 -15.39
CA ILE A 160 -5.14 -13.37 -16.82
C ILE A 160 -3.65 -13.49 -17.13
N TYR A 161 -2.77 -12.88 -16.33
CA TYR A 161 -1.33 -12.98 -16.49
C TYR A 161 -0.83 -14.42 -16.44
N ALA A 162 -1.29 -15.21 -15.46
CA ALA A 162 -0.91 -16.61 -15.30
C ALA A 162 -1.32 -17.44 -16.52
N ILE A 163 -2.56 -17.26 -17.00
CA ILE A 163 -3.07 -17.94 -18.21
C ILE A 163 -2.20 -17.60 -19.42
N VAL A 164 -1.88 -16.32 -19.64
CA VAL A 164 -1.06 -15.89 -20.78
C VAL A 164 0.35 -16.49 -20.72
N VAL A 165 1.00 -16.43 -19.56
CA VAL A 165 2.37 -16.94 -19.40
C VAL A 165 2.44 -18.46 -19.56
N ILE A 166 1.46 -19.19 -19.01
CA ILE A 166 1.35 -20.65 -19.17
C ILE A 166 1.05 -20.98 -20.64
N GLY A 167 0.11 -20.29 -21.27
CA GLY A 167 -0.26 -20.49 -22.67
C GLY A 167 0.92 -20.29 -23.63
N VAL A 168 1.68 -19.21 -23.47
CA VAL A 168 2.89 -18.94 -24.28
C VAL A 168 3.92 -20.05 -24.09
N GLN A 169 4.15 -20.53 -22.87
CA GLN A 169 5.09 -21.62 -22.64
C GLN A 169 4.63 -22.96 -23.21
N LEU A 170 3.34 -23.28 -23.16
CA LEU A 170 2.79 -24.49 -23.78
C LEU A 170 2.92 -24.45 -25.31
N ILE A 171 2.72 -23.28 -25.93
CA ILE A 171 2.89 -23.09 -27.37
C ILE A 171 4.38 -23.18 -27.76
N SER A 172 5.28 -22.53 -27.03
CA SER A 172 6.72 -22.59 -27.27
C SER A 172 7.31 -23.98 -27.00
N GLY A 173 6.79 -24.72 -26.02
CA GLY A 173 7.19 -26.10 -25.73
C GLY A 173 6.73 -27.10 -26.79
N ARG A 174 5.54 -26.89 -27.39
CA ARG A 174 5.07 -27.69 -28.54
C ARG A 174 5.83 -27.40 -29.84
N ALA A 175 6.45 -26.23 -29.95
CA ALA A 175 7.25 -25.85 -31.12
C ALA A 175 8.69 -26.41 -31.08
N ALA A 176 9.10 -27.08 -30.00
CA ALA A 176 10.36 -27.82 -29.99
C ALA A 176 10.20 -29.09 -30.84
N PRO A 177 10.90 -29.24 -31.97
CA PRO A 177 10.83 -30.46 -32.76
C PRO A 177 11.30 -31.64 -31.90
N PRO A 178 10.74 -32.85 -32.10
CA PRO A 178 11.21 -34.03 -31.39
C PRO A 178 12.72 -34.18 -31.63
N PRO A 179 13.51 -34.58 -30.61
CA PRO A 179 14.90 -34.91 -30.83
C PRO A 179 14.96 -35.95 -31.95
N GLY A 180 15.58 -35.56 -33.07
CA GLY A 180 15.79 -36.43 -34.20
C GLY A 180 16.51 -37.70 -33.76
N LYS A 181 15.98 -38.82 -34.26
CA LYS A 181 16.49 -40.20 -34.26
C LYS A 181 17.96 -40.38 -33.86
#